data_AF-A0A8H2XA40-F1
#
_entry.id   AF-A0A8H2XA40-F1
#
_cell.length_a   1.000
_cell.length_b   1.000
_cell.length_c   1.000
_cell.angle_alpha   90.00
_cell.angle_beta   90.00
_cell.angle_gamma   90.00
#
_symmetry.space_group_name_H-M   'P 1'
#
loop_
_entity.id
_entity.type
_entity.pdbx_description
1 polymer ?
#
loop_
_entity_poly.entity_id
_entity_poly.type
_entity_poly.pdbx_seq_one_letter_code
_entity_poly.pdbx_strand_id
1 'polypeptide(L)'
;MGGVVAILLGRLGLRVEDAIEAYQRIAEGAFSERKLSREEAFKATKLESIITSVVEQHTAQADAPMANPEGCKTFVCAIQADNITAGTPTLIRTYDVSENDGPKCKIVQAALATTAMMGYFKPITINDSGIGITYVGGELGGNNPTGHMLAEAGRVFVDRVVSCIFSIGAGHLHPINLKSKDVGVAISRDRERVAQEMARRFQYTTDVYFRFNVDQGMQNIGAANWEKMPEVVSHTRQHTTLFEVSSRLTQAAKAFAKADTFIPVAQLGGIIPPTNIVRALRSCPPPSATFVGQEEALSQMAHCIFDGIEGRHIFVLNGLGGAGKTQLALKFAQDYRNK
;
A
#
# COMPACT_ATOMS: atom_id res chain seq x y z
N MET A 1 5.59 7.18 10.97
CA MET A 1 4.30 6.63 11.46
C MET A 1 3.47 5.92 10.39
N GLY A 2 3.40 6.39 9.14
CA GLY A 2 2.66 5.67 8.07
C GLY A 2 3.08 4.19 7.89
N GLY A 3 4.37 3.87 8.05
CA GLY A 3 4.85 2.49 8.05
C GLY A 3 4.29 1.62 9.19
N VAL A 4 4.02 2.19 10.37
CA VAL A 4 3.35 1.48 11.48
C VAL A 4 1.91 1.16 11.07
N VAL A 5 1.19 2.11 10.47
CA VAL A 5 -0.18 1.88 9.97
C VAL A 5 -0.18 0.78 8.89
N ALA A 6 0.81 0.77 7.99
CA ALA A 6 0.97 -0.27 6.99
C ALA A 6 1.20 -1.65 7.63
N ILE A 7 2.00 -1.74 8.71
CA ILE A 7 2.20 -2.97 9.46
C ILE A 7 0.90 -3.43 10.13
N LEU A 8 0.19 -2.53 10.83
CA LEU A 8 -1.06 -2.85 11.53
C LEU A 8 -2.13 -3.39 10.57
N LEU A 9 -2.40 -2.67 9.47
CA LEU A 9 -3.46 -3.06 8.53
C LEU A 9 -3.03 -4.17 7.58
N GLY A 10 -1.82 -4.08 7.04
CA GLY A 10 -1.36 -4.96 5.96
C GLY A 10 -0.66 -6.22 6.47
N ARG A 11 0.32 -6.07 7.36
CA ARG A 11 1.09 -7.23 7.88
C ARG A 11 0.33 -8.00 8.97
N LEU A 12 -0.33 -7.30 9.89
CA LEU A 12 -1.08 -7.89 10.99
C LEU A 12 -2.55 -8.13 10.65
N GLY A 13 -3.06 -7.56 9.55
CA GLY A 13 -4.43 -7.78 9.10
C GLY A 13 -5.49 -7.24 10.05
N LEU A 14 -5.15 -6.24 10.87
CA LEU A 14 -6.08 -5.68 11.85
C LEU A 14 -7.25 -4.98 11.17
N ARG A 15 -8.42 -5.03 11.80
CA ARG A 15 -9.53 -4.16 11.41
C ARG A 15 -9.16 -2.70 11.70
N VAL A 16 -9.84 -1.78 11.04
CA VAL A 16 -9.52 -0.34 11.11
C VAL A 16 -9.63 0.18 12.55
N GLU A 17 -10.65 -0.25 13.29
CA GLU A 17 -10.88 0.15 14.68
C GLU A 17 -9.74 -0.32 15.58
N ASP A 18 -9.37 -1.60 15.47
CA ASP A 18 -8.31 -2.21 16.27
C ASP A 18 -6.93 -1.60 15.92
N ALA A 19 -6.71 -1.24 14.65
CA ALA A 19 -5.53 -0.54 14.20
C ALA A 19 -5.45 0.89 14.73
N ILE A 20 -6.59 1.61 14.86
CA ILE A 20 -6.63 2.95 15.46
C ILE A 20 -6.24 2.87 16.95
N GLU A 21 -6.81 1.91 17.70
CA GLU A 21 -6.48 1.71 19.12
C GLU A 21 -5.01 1.33 19.31
N ALA A 22 -4.49 0.40 18.50
CA ALA A 22 -3.08 0.04 18.52
C ALA A 22 -2.18 1.24 18.17
N TYR A 23 -2.55 2.03 17.17
CA TYR A 23 -1.80 3.23 16.78
C TYR A 23 -1.75 4.27 17.90
N GLN A 24 -2.88 4.53 18.57
CA GLN A 24 -2.94 5.47 19.69
C GLN A 24 -2.01 5.04 20.82
N ARG A 25 -2.06 3.76 21.23
CA ARG A 25 -1.15 3.20 22.25
C ARG A 25 0.32 3.34 21.85
N ILE A 26 0.65 3.05 20.59
CA ILE A 26 2.02 3.19 20.07
C ILE A 26 2.45 4.66 20.08
N ALA A 27 1.63 5.57 19.57
CA ALA A 27 1.97 7.00 19.49
C ALA A 27 2.16 7.63 20.88
N GLU A 28 1.25 7.36 21.81
CA GLU A 28 1.38 7.83 23.19
C GLU A 28 2.67 7.35 23.83
N GLY A 29 2.95 6.05 23.81
CA GLY A 29 4.15 5.57 24.48
C GLY A 29 5.45 5.81 23.72
N ALA A 30 5.39 6.09 22.41
CA ALA A 30 6.53 6.57 21.63
C ALA A 30 6.99 7.97 22.09
N PHE A 31 6.04 8.84 22.45
CA PHE A 31 6.27 10.27 22.60
C PHE A 31 5.96 10.84 23.99
N SER A 32 5.55 10.02 24.96
CA SER A 32 5.26 10.46 26.33
C SER A 32 6.51 10.76 27.17
N GLU A 33 7.64 10.11 26.91
CA GLU A 33 8.86 10.25 27.69
C GLU A 33 9.98 10.94 26.91
N ARG A 34 10.15 12.25 27.16
CA ARG A 34 11.21 13.04 26.52
C ARG A 34 12.56 12.90 27.24
N LYS A 35 13.63 12.64 26.49
CA LYS A 35 15.01 12.66 26.97
C LYS A 35 15.55 14.09 27.00
N LEU A 36 16.50 14.35 27.89
CA LEU A 36 17.30 15.59 27.90
C LEU A 36 18.40 15.61 26.82
N SER A 37 18.53 14.53 26.04
CA SER A 37 19.55 14.42 24.99
C SER A 37 19.26 15.35 23.81
N ARG A 38 20.32 15.90 23.21
CA ARG A 38 20.24 16.68 21.97
C ARG A 38 20.18 15.80 20.71
N GLU A 39 20.62 14.55 20.80
CA GLU A 39 20.71 13.63 19.65
C GLU A 39 19.40 12.86 19.43
N GLU A 40 18.72 12.50 20.52
CA GLU A 40 17.50 11.69 20.50
C GLU A 40 16.50 12.22 21.53
N ALA A 41 15.35 12.69 21.07
CA ALA A 41 14.33 13.24 21.95
C ALA A 41 13.54 12.18 22.75
N PHE A 42 13.51 10.91 22.33
CA PHE A 42 12.64 9.87 22.91
C PHE A 42 13.34 8.51 23.07
N LYS A 43 12.78 7.66 23.94
CA LYS A 43 13.32 6.32 24.23
C LYS A 43 12.84 5.28 23.23
N ALA A 44 13.73 4.85 22.33
CA ALA A 44 13.43 3.77 21.39
C ALA A 44 13.06 2.43 22.07
N THR A 45 13.61 2.15 23.27
CA THR A 45 13.27 0.94 24.04
C THR A 45 11.82 0.90 24.50
N LYS A 46 11.23 2.06 24.78
CA LYS A 46 9.80 2.15 25.14
C LYS A 46 8.92 1.87 23.93
N LEU A 47 9.27 2.46 22.79
CA LEU A 47 8.62 2.20 21.50
C LEU A 47 8.69 0.71 21.12
N GLU A 48 9.88 0.11 21.24
CA GLU A 48 10.12 -1.31 21.02
C GLU A 48 9.23 -2.20 21.89
N SER A 49 9.17 -1.93 23.20
CA SER A 49 8.34 -2.69 24.14
C SER A 49 6.85 -2.65 23.77
N ILE A 50 6.34 -1.48 23.38
CA ILE A 50 4.91 -1.33 23.03
C ILE A 50 4.58 -2.01 21.71
N ILE A 51 5.43 -1.82 20.68
CA ILE A 51 5.24 -2.50 19.40
C ILE A 51 5.32 -4.02 19.61
N THR A 52 6.25 -4.51 20.42
CA THR A 52 6.38 -5.94 20.75
C THR A 52 5.10 -6.47 21.38
N SER A 53 4.53 -5.74 22.36
CA SER A 53 3.25 -6.12 22.98
C SER A 53 2.09 -6.16 21.98
N VAL A 54 1.99 -5.19 21.07
CA VAL A 54 0.97 -5.19 20.01
C VAL A 54 1.16 -6.36 19.05
N VAL A 55 2.39 -6.68 18.67
CA VAL A 55 2.71 -7.81 17.80
C VAL A 55 2.34 -9.13 18.46
N GLU A 56 2.77 -9.34 19.71
CA GLU A 56 2.48 -10.54 20.49
C GLU A 56 0.97 -10.76 20.66
N GLN A 57 0.21 -9.68 20.94
CA GLN A 57 -1.25 -9.72 21.08
C GLN A 57 -1.96 -10.29 19.83
N HIS A 58 -1.41 -10.08 18.63
CA HIS A 58 -2.08 -10.45 17.37
C HIS A 58 -1.42 -11.60 16.61
N THR A 59 -0.20 -11.97 16.96
CA THR A 59 0.55 -13.07 16.32
C THR A 59 0.83 -14.24 17.26
N ALA A 60 0.58 -14.06 18.57
CA ALA A 60 1.03 -14.96 19.64
C ALA A 60 2.56 -15.19 19.68
N GLN A 61 3.34 -14.34 18.98
CA GLN A 61 4.80 -14.44 18.89
C GLN A 61 5.41 -13.04 18.94
N ALA A 62 6.06 -12.69 20.05
CA ALA A 62 6.74 -11.40 20.20
C ALA A 62 7.81 -11.15 19.10
N ASP A 63 8.40 -12.22 18.58
CA ASP A 63 9.43 -12.19 17.54
C ASP A 63 8.94 -12.60 16.14
N ALA A 64 7.65 -12.47 15.88
CA ALA A 64 7.05 -12.80 14.59
C ALA A 64 7.84 -12.18 13.41
N PRO A 65 8.12 -12.94 12.35
CA PRO A 65 8.88 -12.47 11.20
C PRO A 65 8.08 -11.43 10.40
N MET A 66 8.75 -10.45 9.82
CA MET A 66 8.11 -9.47 8.93
C MET A 66 7.56 -10.14 7.66
N ALA A 67 8.22 -11.19 7.16
CA ALA A 67 7.74 -11.99 6.04
C ALA A 67 6.37 -12.63 6.34
N ASN A 68 5.47 -12.53 5.37
CA ASN A 68 4.14 -13.13 5.30
C ASN A 68 3.67 -13.13 3.83
N PRO A 69 4.21 -14.00 2.97
CA PRO A 69 4.01 -13.94 1.52
C PRO A 69 2.57 -14.16 1.08
N GLU A 70 1.79 -14.90 1.89
CA GLU A 70 0.37 -15.19 1.68
C GLU A 70 -0.56 -14.02 2.06
N GLY A 71 -0.04 -13.06 2.83
CA GLY A 71 -0.80 -11.91 3.32
C GLY A 71 -0.88 -10.75 2.32
N CYS A 72 -1.48 -9.65 2.77
CA CYS A 72 -1.48 -8.39 2.03
C CYS A 72 -0.04 -7.92 1.81
N LYS A 73 0.34 -7.75 0.54
CA LYS A 73 1.69 -7.34 0.15
C LYS A 73 2.00 -5.93 0.66
N THR A 74 2.71 -5.92 1.78
CA THR A 74 3.05 -4.72 2.54
C THR A 74 4.56 -4.51 2.54
N PHE A 75 4.98 -3.25 2.55
CA PHE A 75 6.36 -2.88 2.82
C PHE A 75 6.41 -1.63 3.70
N VAL A 76 7.54 -1.42 4.36
CA VAL A 76 7.87 -0.17 5.04
C VAL A 76 9.18 0.39 4.52
N CYS A 77 9.32 1.72 4.54
CA CYS A 77 10.52 2.41 4.11
C CYS A 77 11.46 2.67 5.29
N ALA A 78 12.74 2.38 5.09
CA ALA A 78 13.84 2.76 5.97
C ALA A 78 15.04 3.21 5.11
N ILE A 79 15.87 4.10 5.63
CA ILE A 79 17.04 4.63 4.92
C ILE A 79 18.29 4.10 5.59
N GLN A 80 19.25 3.60 4.82
CA GLN A 80 20.55 3.19 5.36
C GLN A 80 21.30 4.43 5.86
N ALA A 81 21.72 4.40 7.13
CA ALA A 81 22.27 5.57 7.81
C ALA A 81 23.56 6.09 7.14
N ASP A 82 24.37 5.18 6.58
CA ASP A 82 25.64 5.53 5.93
C ASP A 82 25.47 6.01 4.47
N ASN A 83 24.26 5.90 3.88
CA ASN A 83 24.00 6.27 2.49
C ASN A 83 22.64 6.96 2.30
N ILE A 84 22.46 8.11 2.96
CA ILE A 84 21.23 8.90 2.88
C ILE A 84 21.13 9.68 1.55
N THR A 85 22.26 9.99 0.92
CA THR A 85 22.37 10.91 -0.23
C THR A 85 21.47 10.55 -1.40
N ALA A 86 21.35 9.26 -1.72
CA ALA A 86 20.52 8.81 -2.84
C ALA A 86 19.01 8.99 -2.60
N GLY A 87 18.59 9.27 -1.36
CA GLY A 87 17.19 9.45 -0.97
C GLY A 87 16.29 8.25 -1.29
N THR A 88 16.89 7.09 -1.57
CA THR A 88 16.21 5.88 -2.01
C THR A 88 16.04 4.94 -0.82
N PRO A 89 14.81 4.69 -0.35
CA PRO A 89 14.58 3.82 0.79
C PRO A 89 14.89 2.37 0.48
N THR A 90 15.47 1.68 1.45
CA THR A 90 15.37 0.23 1.57
C THR A 90 13.92 -0.11 1.92
N LEU A 91 13.32 -1.01 1.15
CA LEU A 91 11.97 -1.51 1.42
C LEU A 91 12.08 -2.80 2.23
N ILE A 92 11.52 -2.80 3.43
CA ILE A 92 11.41 -4.01 4.26
C ILE A 92 10.03 -4.59 3.98
N ARG A 93 9.99 -5.75 3.33
CA ARG A 93 8.78 -6.33 2.73
C ARG A 93 8.22 -7.49 3.54
N THR A 94 6.95 -7.76 3.28
CA THR A 94 6.25 -8.97 3.73
C THR A 94 6.32 -10.11 2.70
N TYR A 95 6.85 -9.85 1.53
CA TYR A 95 6.96 -10.80 0.43
C TYR A 95 8.38 -10.76 -0.13
N ASP A 96 8.80 -11.85 -0.75
CA ASP A 96 10.13 -11.97 -1.33
C ASP A 96 10.19 -11.35 -2.72
N VAL A 97 11.36 -10.81 -3.06
CA VAL A 97 11.70 -10.35 -4.40
C VAL A 97 13.10 -10.82 -4.80
N SER A 98 13.33 -11.04 -6.09
CA SER A 98 14.57 -11.61 -6.62
C SER A 98 15.84 -10.75 -6.46
N GLU A 99 15.69 -9.45 -6.19
CA GLU A 99 16.75 -8.44 -6.18
C GLU A 99 16.37 -7.35 -5.19
N ASN A 100 17.34 -6.78 -4.47
CA ASN A 100 17.09 -5.71 -3.49
C ASN A 100 16.02 -6.09 -2.45
N ASP A 101 16.05 -7.34 -1.98
CA ASP A 101 15.02 -7.94 -1.11
C ASP A 101 14.89 -7.28 0.28
N GLY A 102 15.87 -6.44 0.64
CA GLY A 102 15.93 -5.81 1.95
C GLY A 102 16.28 -6.83 3.05
N PRO A 103 16.45 -6.36 4.30
CA PRO A 103 16.85 -7.24 5.39
C PRO A 103 15.68 -8.14 5.84
N LYS A 104 15.96 -9.42 6.08
CA LYS A 104 15.05 -10.33 6.77
C LYS A 104 15.06 -10.02 8.26
N CYS A 105 13.92 -9.58 8.79
CA CYS A 105 13.82 -9.11 10.17
C CYS A 105 12.45 -9.39 10.80
N LYS A 106 12.34 -9.12 12.10
CA LYS A 106 11.10 -9.21 12.88
C LYS A 106 10.18 -8.02 12.59
N ILE A 107 8.87 -8.18 12.79
CA ILE A 107 7.91 -7.07 12.64
C ILE A 107 8.32 -5.86 13.48
N VAL A 108 8.75 -6.09 14.72
CA VAL A 108 9.21 -5.04 15.65
C VAL A 108 10.40 -4.28 15.07
N GLN A 109 11.38 -4.97 14.47
CA GLN A 109 12.55 -4.34 13.87
C GLN A 109 12.18 -3.50 12.65
N ALA A 110 11.27 -3.99 11.79
CA ALA A 110 10.76 -3.24 10.66
C ALA A 110 10.04 -1.95 11.10
N ALA A 111 9.21 -2.06 12.14
CA ALA A 111 8.49 -0.94 12.72
C ALA A 111 9.43 0.10 13.35
N LEU A 112 10.47 -0.34 14.06
CA LEU A 112 11.51 0.54 14.60
C LEU A 112 12.31 1.21 13.48
N ALA A 113 12.68 0.49 12.43
CA ALA A 113 13.43 1.06 11.31
C ALA A 113 12.67 2.18 10.61
N THR A 114 11.37 2.00 10.34
CA THR A 114 10.55 3.04 9.69
C THR A 114 10.19 4.20 10.63
N THR A 115 10.32 4.02 11.95
CA THR A 115 10.03 5.05 12.97
C THR A 115 11.26 5.69 13.59
N ALA A 116 12.46 5.25 13.24
CA ALA A 116 13.76 5.78 13.68
C ALA A 116 14.03 7.20 13.13
N MET A 117 13.09 8.12 13.36
CA MET A 117 13.08 9.46 12.81
C MET A 117 14.23 10.27 13.39
N MET A 118 15.00 10.91 12.50
CA MET A 118 16.16 11.71 12.90
C MET A 118 15.76 12.83 13.88
N GLY A 119 16.49 12.91 14.99
CA GLY A 119 16.26 13.84 16.10
C GLY A 119 15.21 13.36 17.13
N TYR A 120 14.48 12.29 16.83
CA TYR A 120 13.44 11.74 17.71
C TYR A 120 13.90 10.44 18.35
N PHE A 121 14.29 9.46 17.54
CA PHE A 121 14.70 8.13 18.00
C PHE A 121 16.08 7.76 17.48
N LYS A 122 16.76 6.88 18.22
CA LYS A 122 18.04 6.31 17.80
C LYS A 122 17.89 5.49 16.51
N PRO A 123 18.89 5.48 15.63
CA PRO A 123 18.97 4.52 14.53
C PRO A 123 18.92 3.07 15.03
N ILE A 124 18.44 2.16 14.20
CA ILE A 124 18.39 0.72 14.50
C ILE A 124 19.33 -0.06 13.60
N THR A 125 20.11 -0.96 14.18
CA THR A 125 20.89 -1.94 13.42
C THR A 125 20.08 -3.22 13.26
N ILE A 126 19.87 -3.64 12.02
CA ILE A 126 19.26 -4.92 11.68
C ILE A 126 20.37 -5.83 11.16
N ASN A 127 20.57 -6.95 11.85
CA ASN A 127 21.51 -7.99 11.42
C ASN A 127 20.77 -8.99 10.55
N ASP A 128 21.22 -9.15 9.31
CA ASP A 128 20.74 -10.16 8.38
C ASP A 128 21.95 -10.87 7.76
N SER A 129 21.92 -12.20 7.73
CA SER A 129 22.99 -13.02 7.16
C SER A 129 24.41 -12.71 7.68
N GLY A 130 24.51 -12.32 8.97
CA GLY A 130 25.78 -11.98 9.62
C GLY A 130 26.28 -10.56 9.38
N ILE A 131 25.54 -9.73 8.63
CA ILE A 131 25.89 -8.34 8.34
C ILE A 131 24.89 -7.42 9.04
N GLY A 132 25.41 -6.51 9.87
CA GLY A 132 24.62 -5.48 10.53
C GLY A 132 24.56 -4.20 9.71
N ILE A 133 23.37 -3.80 9.28
CA ILE A 133 23.15 -2.52 8.60
C ILE A 133 22.32 -1.62 9.50
N THR A 134 22.75 -0.36 9.64
CA THR A 134 22.07 0.64 10.45
C THR A 134 21.09 1.45 9.61
N TYR A 135 19.88 1.63 10.13
CA TYR A 135 18.77 2.30 9.45
C TYR A 135 18.23 3.47 10.27
N VAL A 136 17.81 4.51 9.55
CA VAL A 136 16.99 5.61 10.03
C VAL A 136 15.62 5.58 9.34
N GLY A 137 14.68 6.36 9.85
CA GLY A 137 13.30 6.41 9.38
C GLY A 137 13.19 6.77 7.90
N GLY A 138 12.11 6.28 7.28
CA GLY A 138 11.80 6.53 5.87
C GLY A 138 11.36 7.97 5.57
N GLU A 139 11.35 8.88 6.55
CA GLU A 139 10.92 10.26 6.31
C GLU A 139 11.85 11.03 5.38
N LEU A 140 13.09 10.56 5.19
CA LEU A 140 14.04 11.14 4.25
C LEU A 140 13.85 10.48 2.89
N GLY A 141 13.14 11.14 1.97
CA GLY A 141 12.91 10.63 0.61
C GLY A 141 11.78 9.60 0.46
N GLY A 142 11.35 8.92 1.54
CA GLY A 142 10.26 7.93 1.53
C GLY A 142 8.94 8.39 2.18
N ASN A 143 8.80 9.68 2.52
CA ASN A 143 7.66 10.20 3.30
C ASN A 143 6.31 10.16 2.54
N ASN A 144 6.35 9.92 1.23
CA ASN A 144 5.21 9.52 0.42
C ASN A 144 5.65 8.35 -0.47
N PRO A 145 5.32 7.10 -0.11
CA PRO A 145 5.84 5.92 -0.80
C PRO A 145 5.10 5.58 -2.09
N THR A 146 4.17 6.44 -2.58
CA THR A 146 3.30 6.10 -3.73
C THR A 146 4.11 5.71 -4.97
N GLY A 147 5.21 6.41 -5.27
CA GLY A 147 6.10 6.06 -6.37
C GLY A 147 6.75 4.68 -6.21
N HIS A 148 7.26 4.38 -5.00
CA HIS A 148 7.82 3.07 -4.67
C HIS A 148 6.77 1.96 -4.71
N MET A 149 5.55 2.22 -4.22
CA MET A 149 4.43 1.29 -4.27
C MET A 149 4.06 0.92 -5.70
N LEU A 150 4.05 1.89 -6.63
CA LEU A 150 3.79 1.61 -8.04
C LEU A 150 4.91 0.79 -8.69
N ALA A 151 6.17 1.07 -8.35
CA ALA A 151 7.31 0.29 -8.83
C ALA A 151 7.24 -1.17 -8.33
N GLU A 152 6.93 -1.37 -7.05
CA GLU A 152 6.74 -2.70 -6.45
C GLU A 152 5.53 -3.41 -7.05
N ALA A 153 4.42 -2.70 -7.31
CA ALA A 153 3.29 -3.28 -8.02
C ALA A 153 3.70 -3.79 -9.41
N GLY A 154 4.47 -2.96 -10.14
CA GLY A 154 5.16 -3.29 -11.40
C GLY A 154 5.88 -4.63 -11.37
N ARG A 155 6.61 -4.85 -10.27
CA ARG A 155 7.47 -6.01 -10.07
C ARG A 155 6.71 -7.28 -9.69
N VAL A 156 5.71 -7.14 -8.82
CA VAL A 156 5.07 -8.29 -8.16
C VAL A 156 3.81 -8.75 -8.89
N PHE A 157 3.14 -7.85 -9.60
CA PHE A 157 1.84 -8.08 -10.22
C PHE A 157 1.89 -7.90 -11.73
N VAL A 158 2.95 -8.40 -12.39
CA VAL A 158 3.28 -8.18 -13.81
C VAL A 158 2.06 -8.35 -14.74
N ASP A 159 1.27 -9.41 -14.55
CA ASP A 159 0.11 -9.73 -15.39
C ASP A 159 -1.24 -9.24 -14.83
N ARG A 160 -1.22 -8.30 -13.88
CA ARG A 160 -2.42 -7.75 -13.25
C ARG A 160 -2.70 -6.33 -13.74
N VAL A 161 -3.86 -5.85 -13.34
CA VAL A 161 -4.30 -4.48 -13.55
C VAL A 161 -4.54 -3.80 -12.21
N VAL A 162 -4.38 -2.48 -12.18
CA VAL A 162 -4.72 -1.63 -11.03
C VAL A 162 -5.97 -0.84 -11.37
N SER A 163 -7.00 -0.96 -10.53
CA SER A 163 -8.24 -0.20 -10.66
C SER A 163 -8.21 1.10 -9.86
N CYS A 164 -7.66 1.06 -8.64
CA CYS A 164 -7.62 2.21 -7.74
C CYS A 164 -6.30 2.30 -6.98
N ILE A 165 -5.86 3.53 -6.75
CA ILE A 165 -4.69 3.88 -5.95
C ILE A 165 -5.13 4.94 -4.94
N PHE A 166 -4.90 4.63 -3.66
CA PHE A 166 -5.19 5.52 -2.55
C PHE A 166 -3.90 6.02 -1.93
N SER A 167 -3.72 7.34 -1.90
CA SER A 167 -2.65 8.00 -1.18
C SER A 167 -3.25 8.83 -0.07
N ILE A 168 -2.92 8.51 1.19
CA ILE A 168 -3.46 9.18 2.37
C ILE A 168 -2.33 9.97 3.04
N GLY A 169 -2.52 11.28 3.19
CA GLY A 169 -1.59 12.18 3.84
C GLY A 169 -1.93 12.43 5.31
N ALA A 170 -0.92 12.84 6.08
CA ALA A 170 -1.05 13.19 7.49
C ALA A 170 -1.31 14.70 7.73
N GLY A 171 -1.95 15.38 6.77
CA GLY A 171 -2.22 16.81 6.79
C GLY A 171 -1.14 17.66 6.12
N HIS A 172 -1.52 18.85 5.66
CA HIS A 172 -0.60 19.86 5.18
C HIS A 172 0.13 20.54 6.34
N LEU A 173 1.44 20.74 6.16
CA LEU A 173 2.28 21.52 7.08
C LEU A 173 2.41 22.96 6.58
N HIS A 174 2.97 23.84 7.41
CA HIS A 174 3.34 25.19 6.97
C HIS A 174 4.27 25.15 5.74
N PRO A 175 4.11 26.08 4.79
CA PRO A 175 5.03 26.19 3.66
C PRO A 175 6.48 26.33 4.12
N ILE A 176 7.35 25.50 3.55
CA ILE A 176 8.80 25.59 3.78
C ILE A 176 9.29 26.87 3.10
N ASN A 177 10.01 27.70 3.84
CA ASN A 177 10.60 28.93 3.34
C ASN A 177 12.03 29.09 3.88
N LEU A 178 12.77 30.09 3.39
CA LEU A 178 14.17 30.30 3.78
C LEU A 178 14.36 30.62 5.28
N LYS A 179 13.29 31.00 5.98
CA LYS A 179 13.30 31.24 7.44
C LYS A 179 12.92 29.99 8.24
N SER A 180 12.51 28.90 7.58
CA SER A 180 12.23 27.63 8.25
C SER A 180 13.49 27.12 8.94
N LYS A 181 13.34 26.63 10.16
CA LYS A 181 14.44 25.97 10.86
C LYS A 181 14.86 24.72 10.09
N ASP A 182 16.17 24.55 9.89
CA ASP A 182 16.77 23.39 9.21
C ASP A 182 16.14 23.10 7.84
N VAL A 183 16.08 24.11 6.96
CA VAL A 183 15.44 24.07 5.62
C VAL A 183 15.76 22.78 4.84
N GLY A 184 17.01 22.34 4.83
CA GLY A 184 17.42 21.11 4.14
C GLY A 184 16.71 19.85 4.66
N VAL A 185 16.54 19.74 5.98
CA VAL A 185 15.80 18.64 6.62
C VAL A 185 14.30 18.76 6.35
N ALA A 186 13.77 19.98 6.33
CA ALA A 186 12.36 20.19 5.99
C ALA A 186 12.07 19.75 4.54
N ILE A 187 12.94 20.11 3.59
CA ILE A 187 12.81 19.73 2.17
C ILE A 187 12.97 18.22 1.99
N SER A 188 13.93 17.57 2.67
CA SER A 188 14.14 16.13 2.55
C SER A 188 12.95 15.30 3.05
N ARG A 189 12.13 15.89 3.94
CA ARG A 189 10.90 15.33 4.49
C ARG A 189 9.64 15.74 3.72
N ASP A 190 9.77 16.50 2.64
CA ASP A 190 8.64 16.91 1.84
C ASP A 190 7.95 15.69 1.20
N ARG A 191 6.62 15.73 1.23
CA ARG A 191 5.74 14.66 0.73
C ARG A 191 4.88 15.14 -0.44
N GLU A 192 4.79 16.46 -0.62
CA GLU A 192 3.93 17.07 -1.62
C GLU A 192 4.56 17.06 -3.01
N ARG A 193 5.90 17.06 -3.12
CA ARG A 193 6.61 16.82 -4.39
C ARG A 193 6.13 15.53 -5.07
N VAL A 194 6.11 14.41 -4.33
CA VAL A 194 5.63 13.12 -4.85
C VAL A 194 4.12 13.18 -5.13
N ALA A 195 3.33 13.87 -4.29
CA ALA A 195 1.90 14.00 -4.53
C ALA A 195 1.60 14.75 -5.85
N GLN A 196 2.35 15.80 -6.15
CA GLN A 196 2.27 16.56 -7.41
C GLN A 196 2.76 15.74 -8.60
N GLU A 197 3.83 14.97 -8.43
CA GLU A 197 4.29 14.03 -9.46
C GLU A 197 3.19 13.00 -9.79
N MET A 198 2.58 12.38 -8.78
CA MET A 198 1.49 11.41 -8.99
C MET A 198 0.26 12.08 -9.62
N ALA A 199 -0.10 13.30 -9.22
CA ALA A 199 -1.20 14.03 -9.84
C ALA A 199 -0.96 14.25 -11.35
N ARG A 200 0.27 14.63 -11.75
CA ARG A 200 0.65 14.74 -13.17
C ARG A 200 0.67 13.38 -13.86
N ARG A 201 1.16 12.35 -13.19
CA ARG A 201 1.23 10.98 -13.69
C ARG A 201 -0.16 10.47 -14.12
N PHE A 202 -1.17 10.74 -13.29
CA PHE A 202 -2.54 10.26 -13.47
C PHE A 202 -3.50 11.31 -14.04
N GLN A 203 -3.01 12.44 -14.55
CA GLN A 203 -3.84 13.59 -14.96
C GLN A 203 -4.88 13.28 -16.06
N TYR A 204 -4.63 12.26 -16.88
CA TYR A 204 -5.53 11.82 -17.96
C TYR A 204 -6.37 10.60 -17.59
N THR A 205 -6.33 10.19 -16.32
CA THR A 205 -7.11 9.07 -15.79
C THR A 205 -8.22 9.60 -14.90
N THR A 206 -9.40 9.00 -15.02
CA THR A 206 -10.55 9.29 -14.14
C THR A 206 -10.78 8.09 -13.24
N ASP A 207 -11.05 8.35 -11.97
CA ASP A 207 -11.42 7.33 -10.98
C ASP A 207 -10.33 6.28 -10.67
N VAL A 208 -9.06 6.57 -10.96
CA VAL A 208 -7.94 5.66 -10.64
C VAL A 208 -7.13 6.14 -9.44
N TYR A 209 -6.65 7.39 -9.44
CA TYR A 209 -5.79 7.92 -8.38
C TYR A 209 -6.52 8.89 -7.46
N PHE A 210 -6.55 8.57 -6.18
CA PHE A 210 -7.16 9.39 -5.13
C PHE A 210 -6.13 9.78 -4.09
N ARG A 211 -5.96 11.09 -3.88
CA ARG A 211 -5.15 11.65 -2.79
C ARG A 211 -6.07 12.34 -1.80
N PHE A 212 -6.01 11.91 -0.55
CA PHE A 212 -6.70 12.54 0.57
C PHE A 212 -5.67 13.11 1.54
N ASN A 213 -5.79 14.40 1.87
CA ASN A 213 -4.88 15.08 2.79
C ASN A 213 -5.63 16.24 3.42
N VAL A 214 -5.53 16.40 4.75
CA VAL A 214 -6.23 17.47 5.45
C VAL A 214 -5.60 18.82 5.11
N ASP A 215 -6.40 19.73 4.52
CA ASP A 215 -5.93 21.02 4.01
C ASP A 215 -5.50 22.00 5.11
N GLN A 216 -6.24 22.03 6.22
CA GLN A 216 -6.07 23.03 7.29
C GLN A 216 -6.30 22.41 8.67
N GLY A 217 -5.59 22.92 9.68
CA GLY A 217 -5.68 22.49 11.09
C GLY A 217 -4.51 21.61 11.56
N MET A 218 -3.73 21.04 10.64
CA MET A 218 -2.61 20.12 10.96
C MET A 218 -1.25 20.82 11.10
N GLN A 219 -1.14 22.09 10.71
CA GLN A 219 0.14 22.76 10.51
C GLN A 219 0.98 22.92 11.78
N ASN A 220 0.32 22.98 12.94
CA ASN A 220 0.94 23.14 14.26
C ASN A 220 0.94 21.85 15.09
N ILE A 221 0.67 20.70 14.46
CA ILE A 221 0.67 19.40 15.12
C ILE A 221 1.90 18.63 14.62
N GLY A 222 2.95 18.61 15.44
CA GLY A 222 4.17 17.87 15.16
C GLY A 222 4.02 16.37 15.41
N ALA A 223 4.97 15.58 14.89
CA ALA A 223 4.93 14.12 15.01
C ALA A 223 4.93 13.62 16.48
N ALA A 224 5.55 14.38 17.40
CA ALA A 224 5.58 14.05 18.83
C ALA A 224 4.36 14.54 19.63
N ASN A 225 3.46 15.33 19.04
CA ASN A 225 2.32 15.90 19.75
C ASN A 225 1.17 14.89 19.88
N TRP A 226 1.45 13.73 20.49
CA TRP A 226 0.47 12.66 20.68
C TRP A 226 -0.73 13.13 21.53
N GLU A 227 -0.50 14.07 22.45
CA GLU A 227 -1.54 14.69 23.28
C GLU A 227 -2.59 15.45 22.45
N LYS A 228 -2.24 15.83 21.22
CA LYS A 228 -3.13 16.54 20.27
C LYS A 228 -3.93 15.61 19.36
N MET A 229 -3.93 14.29 19.59
CA MET A 229 -4.78 13.37 18.83
C MET A 229 -6.27 13.80 18.78
N PRO A 230 -6.89 14.38 19.83
CA PRO A 230 -8.25 14.92 19.73
C PRO A 230 -8.39 16.03 18.68
N GLU A 231 -7.40 16.94 18.58
CA GLU A 231 -7.36 17.99 17.53
C GLU A 231 -7.26 17.35 16.14
N VAL A 232 -6.40 16.33 15.99
CA VAL A 232 -6.23 15.59 14.72
C VAL A 232 -7.56 14.96 14.28
N VAL A 233 -8.27 14.30 15.19
CA VAL A 233 -9.57 13.69 14.91
C VAL A 233 -10.60 14.76 14.53
N SER A 234 -10.67 15.85 15.27
CA SER A 234 -11.62 16.95 15.03
C SER A 234 -11.44 17.55 13.63
N HIS A 235 -10.22 17.95 13.28
CA HIS A 235 -9.90 18.52 11.97
C HIS A 235 -10.10 17.51 10.84
N THR A 236 -9.75 16.24 11.04
CA THR A 236 -9.96 15.20 10.02
C THR A 236 -11.46 14.99 9.78
N ARG A 237 -12.27 14.88 10.84
CA ARG A 237 -13.73 14.75 10.72
C ARG A 237 -14.32 15.95 9.98
N GLN A 238 -13.98 17.17 10.37
CA GLN A 238 -14.45 18.37 9.69
C GLN A 238 -14.06 18.37 8.21
N HIS A 239 -12.81 18.06 7.89
CA HIS A 239 -12.33 17.97 6.51
C HIS A 239 -13.14 16.95 5.69
N THR A 240 -13.41 15.76 6.23
CA THR A 240 -14.21 14.73 5.52
C THR A 240 -15.67 15.13 5.28
N THR A 241 -16.21 16.08 6.06
CA THR A 241 -17.58 16.59 5.87
C THR A 241 -17.69 17.71 4.84
N LEU A 242 -16.58 18.30 4.41
CA LEU A 242 -16.58 19.30 3.34
C LEU A 242 -17.18 18.69 2.07
N PHE A 243 -18.06 19.43 1.39
CA PHE A 243 -18.82 18.91 0.26
C PHE A 243 -17.94 18.29 -0.83
N GLU A 244 -16.88 18.99 -1.24
CA GLU A 244 -15.95 18.50 -2.26
C GLU A 244 -15.22 17.23 -1.83
N VAL A 245 -14.78 17.17 -0.57
CA VAL A 245 -14.06 16.03 0.01
C VAL A 245 -14.98 14.81 0.14
N SER A 246 -16.17 15.01 0.70
CA SER A 246 -17.19 13.95 0.85
C SER A 246 -17.65 13.40 -0.49
N SER A 247 -17.85 14.27 -1.49
CA SER A 247 -18.17 13.87 -2.86
C SER A 247 -17.04 13.01 -3.45
N ARG A 248 -15.79 13.45 -3.30
CA ARG A 248 -14.61 12.72 -3.78
C ARG A 248 -14.39 11.39 -3.04
N LEU A 249 -14.65 11.32 -1.74
CA LEU A 249 -14.63 10.07 -0.97
C LEU A 249 -15.68 9.08 -1.50
N THR A 250 -16.90 9.58 -1.77
CA THR A 250 -17.99 8.77 -2.34
C THR A 250 -17.62 8.27 -3.74
N GLN A 251 -16.99 9.11 -4.56
CA GLN A 251 -16.47 8.73 -5.88
C GLN A 251 -15.41 7.63 -5.76
N ALA A 252 -14.45 7.79 -4.85
CA ALA A 252 -13.39 6.81 -4.64
C ALA A 252 -13.93 5.46 -4.14
N ALA A 253 -14.91 5.47 -3.22
CA ALA A 253 -15.57 4.26 -2.77
C ALA A 253 -16.32 3.54 -3.92
N LYS A 254 -17.01 4.30 -4.79
CA LYS A 254 -17.67 3.75 -5.98
C LYS A 254 -16.67 3.17 -6.97
N ALA A 255 -15.56 3.87 -7.22
CA ALA A 255 -14.50 3.41 -8.10
C ALA A 255 -13.90 2.10 -7.61
N PHE A 256 -13.60 2.02 -6.31
CA PHE A 256 -13.09 0.81 -5.66
C PHE A 256 -14.05 -0.37 -5.75
N ALA A 257 -15.35 -0.14 -5.48
CA ALA A 257 -16.36 -1.19 -5.50
C ALA A 257 -16.67 -1.72 -6.91
N LYS A 258 -16.66 -0.85 -7.93
CA LYS A 258 -17.01 -1.23 -9.31
C LYS A 258 -15.82 -1.69 -10.14
N ALA A 259 -14.65 -1.09 -9.93
CA ALA A 259 -13.42 -1.34 -10.69
C ALA A 259 -13.62 -1.25 -12.23
N ASP A 260 -14.39 -0.27 -12.70
CA ASP A 260 -14.72 -0.13 -14.14
C ASP A 260 -13.55 0.41 -14.98
N THR A 261 -12.64 1.16 -14.36
CA THR A 261 -11.40 1.66 -14.98
C THR A 261 -10.23 0.86 -14.43
N PHE A 262 -9.32 0.45 -15.30
CA PHE A 262 -8.13 -0.27 -14.89
C PHE A 262 -6.96 0.00 -15.82
N ILE A 263 -5.76 0.00 -15.26
CA ILE A 263 -4.50 0.22 -15.96
C ILE A 263 -3.65 -1.04 -15.80
N PRO A 264 -3.15 -1.65 -16.89
CA PRO A 264 -2.17 -2.72 -16.80
C PRO A 264 -0.97 -2.29 -15.96
N VAL A 265 -0.51 -3.14 -15.06
CA VAL A 265 0.60 -2.84 -14.15
C VAL A 265 1.87 -2.41 -14.92
N ALA A 266 2.13 -3.01 -16.08
CA ALA A 266 3.24 -2.64 -16.97
C ALA A 266 3.16 -1.18 -17.49
N GLN A 267 1.97 -0.58 -17.52
CA GLN A 267 1.76 0.82 -17.88
C GLN A 267 1.82 1.75 -16.66
N LEU A 268 2.13 1.20 -15.48
CA LEU A 268 2.50 1.89 -14.25
C LEU A 268 3.38 3.12 -14.51
N GLY A 269 4.46 2.93 -15.29
CA GLY A 269 5.58 3.85 -15.49
C GLY A 269 5.24 5.18 -16.18
N GLY A 270 5.73 6.29 -15.62
CA GLY A 270 5.61 7.62 -16.25
C GLY A 270 4.17 8.12 -16.37
N ILE A 271 3.96 9.16 -17.19
CA ILE A 271 2.63 9.73 -17.43
C ILE A 271 1.74 8.66 -18.07
N ILE A 272 0.61 8.37 -17.42
CA ILE A 272 -0.37 7.45 -17.95
C ILE A 272 -1.09 8.16 -19.11
N PRO A 273 -1.07 7.62 -20.33
CA PRO A 273 -1.81 8.19 -21.45
C PRO A 273 -3.30 8.20 -21.11
N PRO A 274 -4.12 9.02 -21.80
CA PRO A 274 -5.56 8.88 -21.70
C PRO A 274 -5.91 7.43 -21.95
N THR A 275 -6.38 6.74 -20.91
CA THR A 275 -6.91 5.40 -21.06
C THR A 275 -8.08 5.56 -22.00
N ASN A 276 -7.90 5.18 -23.27
CA ASN A 276 -9.01 4.64 -24.04
C ASN A 276 -9.62 3.66 -23.08
N ILE A 277 -10.83 3.97 -22.60
CA ILE A 277 -11.56 3.12 -21.67
C ILE A 277 -11.48 1.75 -22.32
N VAL A 278 -10.58 0.90 -21.85
CA VAL A 278 -10.67 -0.52 -22.11
C VAL A 278 -11.84 -0.83 -21.20
N ARG A 279 -13.05 -0.49 -21.67
CA ARG A 279 -14.25 -1.21 -21.33
C ARG A 279 -13.74 -2.61 -21.50
N ALA A 280 -13.61 -3.32 -20.38
CA ALA A 280 -13.24 -4.72 -20.41
C ALA A 280 -13.86 -5.31 -21.65
N LEU A 281 -13.12 -6.10 -22.41
CA LEU A 281 -13.67 -6.90 -23.50
C LEU A 281 -14.80 -7.75 -22.87
N ARG A 282 -15.97 -7.14 -22.64
CA ARG A 282 -17.12 -7.65 -21.88
C ARG A 282 -18.08 -8.30 -22.85
N SER A 283 -17.76 -8.33 -24.14
CA SER A 283 -18.36 -9.26 -25.07
C SER A 283 -17.30 -10.26 -25.48
N CYS A 284 -17.27 -11.38 -24.77
CA CYS A 284 -16.90 -12.64 -25.41
C CYS A 284 -17.70 -12.70 -26.73
N PRO A 285 -17.06 -12.80 -27.91
CA PRO A 285 -17.79 -12.81 -29.17
C PRO A 285 -18.81 -13.96 -29.14
N PRO A 286 -20.03 -13.77 -29.67
CA PRO A 286 -21.01 -14.84 -29.69
C PRO A 286 -20.45 -16.03 -30.48
N PRO A 287 -20.79 -17.27 -30.10
CA PRO A 287 -20.50 -18.43 -30.94
C PRO A 287 -21.23 -18.28 -32.29
N SER A 288 -20.82 -19.09 -33.27
CA SER A 288 -21.47 -19.18 -34.57
C SER A 288 -22.97 -19.45 -34.40
N ALA A 289 -23.80 -18.76 -35.21
CA ALA A 289 -25.24 -18.99 -35.24
C ALA A 289 -25.62 -20.43 -35.63
N THR A 290 -24.69 -21.17 -36.24
CA THR A 290 -24.83 -22.58 -36.65
C THR A 290 -24.14 -23.56 -35.70
N PHE A 291 -23.82 -23.16 -34.46
CA PHE A 291 -23.24 -24.06 -33.47
C PHE A 291 -24.20 -25.25 -33.22
N VAL A 292 -23.73 -26.47 -33.46
CA VAL A 292 -24.52 -27.71 -33.31
C VAL A 292 -23.69 -28.80 -32.65
N GLY A 293 -24.33 -29.57 -31.76
CA GLY A 293 -23.71 -30.66 -31.00
C GLY A 293 -22.80 -30.19 -29.86
N GLN A 294 -22.24 -31.16 -29.11
CA GLN A 294 -21.30 -30.98 -27.99
C GLN A 294 -21.88 -30.65 -26.60
N GLU A 295 -23.13 -31.04 -26.32
CA GLU A 295 -23.72 -30.92 -24.98
C GLU A 295 -22.92 -31.66 -23.90
N GLU A 296 -22.34 -32.81 -24.24
CA GLU A 296 -21.50 -33.58 -23.33
C GLU A 296 -20.24 -32.81 -22.92
N ALA A 297 -19.55 -32.17 -23.88
CA ALA A 297 -18.37 -31.37 -23.61
C ALA A 297 -18.69 -30.11 -22.79
N LEU A 298 -19.81 -29.44 -23.08
CA LEU A 298 -20.30 -28.31 -22.28
C LEU A 298 -20.63 -28.73 -20.84
N SER A 299 -21.20 -29.93 -20.66
CA SER A 299 -21.53 -30.48 -19.35
C SER A 299 -20.26 -30.82 -18.55
N GLN A 300 -19.25 -31.42 -19.20
CA GLN A 300 -17.95 -31.69 -18.58
C GLN A 300 -17.24 -30.40 -18.15
N MET A 301 -17.26 -29.37 -19.00
CA MET A 301 -16.73 -28.03 -18.65
C MET A 301 -17.45 -27.44 -17.43
N ALA A 302 -18.78 -27.56 -17.39
CA ALA A 302 -19.57 -27.03 -16.28
C ALA A 302 -19.26 -27.76 -14.97
N HIS A 303 -19.12 -29.08 -15.02
CA HIS A 303 -18.78 -29.87 -13.85
C HIS A 303 -17.38 -29.55 -13.31
N CYS A 304 -16.41 -29.31 -14.20
CA CYS A 304 -15.05 -28.94 -13.81
C CYS A 304 -14.95 -27.52 -13.26
N ILE A 305 -15.72 -26.57 -13.78
CA ILE A 305 -15.62 -25.15 -13.41
C ILE A 305 -16.48 -24.81 -12.20
N PHE A 306 -17.62 -25.50 -12.02
CA PHE A 306 -18.60 -25.24 -10.97
C PHE A 306 -18.71 -26.43 -10.00
N ASP A 307 -17.56 -26.96 -9.56
CA ASP A 307 -17.47 -28.09 -8.62
C ASP A 307 -17.68 -27.69 -7.14
N GLY A 308 -17.76 -26.39 -6.85
CA GLY A 308 -17.97 -25.86 -5.50
C GLY A 308 -16.69 -25.78 -4.65
N ILE A 309 -15.52 -26.06 -5.23
CA ILE A 309 -14.23 -25.96 -4.55
C ILE A 309 -13.66 -24.55 -4.75
N GLU A 310 -13.25 -23.89 -3.66
CA GLU A 310 -12.56 -22.60 -3.76
C GLU A 310 -11.15 -22.79 -4.36
N GLY A 311 -10.88 -22.12 -5.47
CA GLY A 311 -9.59 -22.21 -6.15
C GLY A 311 -9.64 -21.81 -7.62
N ARG A 312 -8.50 -21.91 -8.30
CA ARG A 312 -8.43 -21.69 -9.75
C ARG A 312 -8.76 -22.99 -10.49
N HIS A 313 -9.84 -22.97 -11.24
CA HIS A 313 -10.27 -24.07 -12.10
C HIS A 313 -9.68 -23.96 -13.50
N ILE A 314 -9.20 -25.07 -14.07
CA ILE A 314 -8.59 -25.12 -15.41
C ILE A 314 -9.18 -26.31 -16.17
N PHE A 315 -9.85 -26.03 -17.29
CA PHE A 315 -10.32 -27.03 -18.25
C PHE A 315 -9.55 -26.91 -19.57
N VAL A 316 -9.01 -28.02 -20.08
CA VAL A 316 -8.20 -28.03 -21.30
C VAL A 316 -9.03 -28.54 -22.48
N LEU A 317 -9.26 -27.65 -23.46
CA LEU A 317 -9.88 -28.00 -24.73
C LEU A 317 -8.81 -28.46 -25.74
N ASN A 318 -8.83 -29.74 -26.10
CA ASN A 318 -7.90 -30.33 -27.07
C ASN A 318 -8.65 -30.89 -28.30
N GLY A 319 -7.92 -31.16 -29.39
CA GLY A 319 -8.48 -31.64 -30.65
C GLY A 319 -7.82 -31.02 -31.88
N LEU A 320 -8.11 -31.58 -33.05
CA LEU A 320 -7.53 -31.17 -34.33
C LEU A 320 -7.80 -29.69 -34.67
N GLY A 321 -6.96 -29.11 -35.53
CA GLY A 321 -7.20 -27.79 -36.11
C GLY A 321 -8.57 -27.75 -36.80
N GLY A 322 -9.36 -26.71 -36.56
CA GLY A 322 -10.71 -26.59 -37.13
C GLY A 322 -11.83 -27.35 -36.40
N ALA A 323 -11.53 -28.16 -35.37
CA ALA A 323 -12.54 -28.94 -34.63
C ALA A 323 -13.53 -28.12 -33.76
N GLY A 324 -13.55 -26.79 -33.90
CA GLY A 324 -14.52 -25.94 -33.19
C GLY A 324 -14.20 -25.63 -31.72
N LYS A 325 -12.99 -25.93 -31.21
CA LYS A 325 -12.60 -25.67 -29.81
C LYS A 325 -12.91 -24.24 -29.33
N THR A 326 -12.57 -23.24 -30.14
CA THR A 326 -12.88 -21.84 -29.84
C THR A 326 -14.39 -21.61 -29.77
N GLN A 327 -15.16 -22.19 -30.69
CA GLN A 327 -16.62 -22.07 -30.70
C GLN A 327 -17.25 -22.71 -29.46
N LEU A 328 -16.72 -23.85 -29.00
CA LEU A 328 -17.15 -24.50 -27.76
C LEU A 328 -16.87 -23.62 -26.53
N ALA A 329 -15.69 -22.99 -26.45
CA ALA A 329 -15.35 -22.06 -25.38
C ALA A 329 -16.27 -20.82 -25.38
N LEU A 330 -16.56 -20.24 -26.55
CA LEU A 330 -17.47 -19.11 -26.70
C LEU A 330 -18.92 -19.49 -26.33
N LYS A 331 -19.35 -20.70 -26.70
CA LYS A 331 -20.67 -21.22 -26.36
C LYS A 331 -20.82 -21.43 -24.86
N PHE A 332 -19.82 -22.04 -24.22
CA PHE A 332 -19.79 -22.17 -22.76
C PHE A 332 -19.84 -20.81 -22.06
N ALA A 333 -19.04 -19.84 -22.51
CA ALA A 333 -19.06 -18.48 -21.96
C ALA A 333 -20.41 -17.77 -22.17
N GLN A 334 -21.12 -18.05 -23.27
CA GLN A 334 -22.46 -17.53 -23.53
C GLN A 334 -23.50 -18.14 -22.60
N ASP A 335 -23.50 -19.47 -22.45
CA ASP A 335 -24.54 -20.21 -21.70
C ASP A 335 -24.41 -20.00 -20.19
N TYR A 336 -23.18 -19.81 -19.69
CA TYR A 336 -22.88 -19.69 -18.25
C TYR A 336 -22.51 -18.28 -17.80
N ARG A 337 -22.75 -17.25 -18.62
CA ARG A 337 -22.36 -15.85 -18.36
C ARG A 337 -22.90 -15.28 -17.03
N ASN A 338 -23.99 -15.82 -16.52
CA ASN A 338 -24.71 -15.33 -15.34
C ASN A 338 -24.73 -16.33 -14.17
N LYS A 339 -23.95 -17.42 -14.24
CA LYS A 339 -23.67 -18.29 -13.09
C LYS A 339 -22.41 -17.82 -12.38
#